data_AF-A0A368EYS3-F1
#
_entry.id   AF-A0A368EYS3-F1
#
_cell.length_a   1.000
_cell.length_b   1.000
_cell.length_c   1.000
_cell.angle_alpha   90.00
_cell.angle_beta   90.00
_cell.angle_gamma   90.00
#
_symmetry.space_group_name_H-M   'P 1'
#
loop_
_entity.id
_entity.type
_entity.pdbx_description
1 polymer ?
#
loop_
_entity_poly.entity_id
_entity_poly.type
_entity_poly.pdbx_seq_one_letter_code
_entity_poly.pdbx_strand_id
1 'polypeptide(L)'
;MKIAQISNSGQPKKQVLQMEKAAVKFKPVAAHAEDMMRIKQKKEGAKTVRADRNVLMQALFHAFEKHQYYRLQDLQQLTQQPAGYVKELLTEIAVYNTAPPHKSMWELKPEYRDYAVQK
;
A
#
# COMPACT_ATOMS: atom_id res chain seq x y z
N MET A 1 -23.35 -35.43 46.73
CA MET A 1 -23.65 -34.08 46.20
C MET A 1 -22.87 -32.97 46.92
N LYS A 2 -22.80 -32.93 48.26
CA LYS A 2 -22.17 -31.83 49.02
C LYS A 2 -20.63 -31.85 49.07
N ILE A 3 -20.02 -33.03 49.08
CA ILE A 3 -18.55 -33.22 49.17
C ILE A 3 -17.82 -32.66 47.94
N ALA A 4 -18.33 -32.93 46.73
CA ALA A 4 -17.76 -32.41 45.48
C ALA A 4 -17.87 -30.89 45.38
N GLN A 5 -18.96 -30.31 45.88
CA GLN A 5 -19.17 -28.86 45.91
C GLN A 5 -18.18 -28.16 46.84
N ILE A 6 -17.92 -28.74 48.03
CA ILE A 6 -16.93 -28.23 48.99
C ILE A 6 -15.51 -28.33 48.42
N SER A 7 -15.19 -29.44 47.74
CA SER A 7 -13.90 -29.62 47.06
C SER A 7 -13.68 -28.57 45.97
N ASN A 8 -14.67 -28.34 45.10
CA ASN A 8 -14.58 -27.32 44.05
C ASN A 8 -14.52 -25.89 44.60
N SER A 9 -15.26 -25.57 45.68
CA SER A 9 -15.19 -24.24 46.31
C SER A 9 -13.94 -24.01 47.16
N GLY A 10 -13.28 -25.10 47.59
CA GLY A 10 -12.08 -25.06 48.42
C GLY A 10 -10.77 -24.99 47.63
N GLN A 11 -10.82 -25.15 46.30
CA GLN A 11 -9.64 -24.99 45.47
C GLN A 11 -9.27 -23.51 45.30
N PRO A 12 -8.00 -23.12 45.56
CA PRO A 12 -7.56 -21.74 45.41
C PRO A 12 -7.52 -21.35 43.93
N LYS A 13 -8.13 -20.21 43.59
CA LYS A 13 -8.16 -19.69 42.21
C LYS A 13 -6.78 -19.38 41.62
N LYS A 14 -5.74 -19.27 42.46
CA LYS A 14 -4.35 -19.05 42.04
C LYS A 14 -3.48 -20.12 42.67
N GLN A 15 -2.90 -20.98 41.85
CA GLN A 15 -1.94 -21.99 42.25
C GLN A 15 -0.59 -21.66 41.62
N VAL A 16 0.47 -21.65 42.42
CA VAL A 16 1.83 -21.51 41.93
C VAL A 16 2.27 -22.88 41.42
N LEU A 17 2.36 -23.04 40.10
CA LEU A 17 2.87 -24.24 39.46
C LEU A 17 4.35 -24.02 39.13
N GLN A 18 5.22 -24.89 39.64
CA GLN A 18 6.62 -24.86 39.32
C GLN A 18 6.82 -25.31 37.87
N MET A 19 7.40 -24.44 37.04
CA MET A 19 7.68 -24.77 35.65
C MET A 19 9.01 -25.52 35.58
N GLU A 20 9.01 -26.74 35.04
CA GLU A 20 10.25 -27.52 34.85
C GLU A 20 11.17 -26.91 33.78
N LYS A 21 10.62 -26.10 32.87
CA LYS A 21 11.36 -25.47 31.78
C LYS A 21 10.85 -24.05 31.53
N ALA A 22 11.76 -23.12 31.33
CA ALA A 22 11.42 -21.74 30.97
C ALA A 22 10.61 -21.71 29.65
N ALA A 23 9.42 -21.13 29.68
CA ALA A 23 8.51 -21.07 28.53
C ALA A 23 8.98 -20.12 27.42
N VAL A 24 9.76 -19.09 27.74
CA VAL A 24 10.20 -18.09 26.77
C VAL A 24 11.69 -18.25 26.52
N LYS A 25 12.03 -19.02 25.48
CA LYS A 25 13.39 -19.11 24.96
C LYS A 25 13.53 -18.05 23.86
N PHE A 26 13.80 -16.80 24.25
CA PHE A 26 14.13 -15.75 23.29
C PHE A 26 15.48 -16.10 22.65
N LYS A 27 15.42 -16.75 21.48
CA LYS A 27 16.60 -17.04 20.68
C LYS A 27 16.84 -15.85 19.75
N PRO A 28 18.10 -15.43 19.54
CA PRO A 28 18.40 -14.43 18.53
C PRO A 28 17.93 -14.95 17.17
N VAL A 29 17.01 -14.21 16.54
CA VAL A 29 16.48 -14.53 15.21
C VAL A 29 17.30 -13.73 14.20
N ALA A 30 17.91 -14.42 13.23
CA ALA A 30 18.77 -13.79 12.24
C ALA A 30 18.06 -12.80 11.31
N ALA A 31 16.73 -12.93 11.16
CA ALA A 31 15.91 -12.02 10.36
C ALA A 31 14.73 -11.52 11.19
N HIS A 32 14.88 -10.34 11.77
CA HIS A 32 13.77 -9.68 12.45
C HIS A 32 12.75 -9.17 11.43
N ALA A 33 11.47 -9.09 11.81
CA ALA A 33 10.43 -8.55 10.93
C ALA A 33 10.76 -7.12 10.46
N GLU A 34 11.41 -6.34 11.33
CA GLU A 34 11.88 -4.99 11.02
C GLU A 34 13.02 -4.99 10.00
N ASP A 35 13.94 -5.95 10.06
CA ASP A 35 15.01 -6.09 9.07
C ASP A 35 14.42 -6.42 7.70
N MET A 36 13.43 -7.31 7.65
CA MET A 36 12.72 -7.62 6.41
C MET A 36 11.98 -6.40 5.84
N MET A 37 11.29 -5.62 6.69
CA MET A 37 10.64 -4.36 6.27
C MET A 37 11.66 -3.34 5.76
N ARG A 38 12.80 -3.19 6.44
CA ARG A 38 13.86 -2.25 6.06
C ARG A 38 14.54 -2.63 4.75
N ILE A 39 14.75 -3.94 4.50
CA ILE A 39 15.27 -4.44 3.22
C ILE A 39 14.25 -4.19 2.11
N LYS A 40 12.96 -4.44 2.36
CA LYS A 40 11.89 -4.17 1.40
C LYS A 40 11.82 -2.68 1.04
N GLN A 41 11.85 -1.79 2.03
CA GLN A 41 11.88 -0.34 1.83
C GLN A 41 13.12 0.13 1.07
N LYS A 42 14.29 -0.46 1.29
CA LYS A 42 15.50 -0.12 0.51
C LYS A 42 15.40 -0.54 -0.96
N LYS A 43 14.73 -1.66 -1.25
CA LYS A 43 14.50 -2.15 -2.61
C LYS A 43 13.44 -1.34 -3.35
N GLU A 44 12.33 -1.03 -2.67
CA GLU A 44 11.20 -0.28 -3.24
C GLU A 44 11.45 1.24 -3.26
N GLY A 45 12.21 1.75 -2.31
CA GLY A 45 12.61 3.15 -2.20
C GLY A 45 13.78 3.53 -3.12
N ALA A 46 14.04 2.77 -4.18
CA ALA A 46 14.93 3.19 -5.25
C ALA A 46 14.42 4.54 -5.76
N LYS A 47 15.18 5.61 -5.51
CA LYS A 47 14.85 6.97 -5.90
C LYS A 47 14.52 6.96 -7.38
N THR A 48 13.24 7.02 -7.70
CA THR A 48 12.75 6.99 -9.07
C THR A 48 13.34 8.19 -9.78
N VAL A 49 14.25 7.93 -10.72
CA VAL A 49 14.81 8.98 -11.57
C VAL A 49 13.65 9.53 -12.39
N ARG A 50 13.56 10.86 -12.47
CA ARG A 50 12.55 11.53 -13.29
C ARG A 50 12.74 11.06 -14.73
N ALA A 51 11.73 10.38 -15.27
CA ALA A 51 11.71 10.03 -16.68
C ALA A 51 11.54 11.29 -17.54
N ASP A 52 11.87 11.20 -18.82
CA ASP A 52 11.57 12.26 -19.77
C ASP A 52 10.04 12.49 -19.86
N ARG A 53 9.67 13.75 -20.07
CA ARG A 53 8.26 14.20 -20.10
C ARG A 53 7.45 13.42 -21.13
N ASN A 54 8.02 13.20 -22.31
CA ASN A 54 7.35 12.50 -23.41
C ASN A 54 7.07 11.02 -23.07
N VAL A 55 8.02 10.35 -22.44
CA VAL A 55 7.90 8.94 -22.03
C VAL A 55 6.82 8.80 -20.95
N LEU A 56 6.81 9.68 -19.96
CA LEU A 56 5.78 9.67 -18.92
C LEU A 56 4.39 9.97 -19.49
N MET A 57 4.29 10.91 -20.44
CA MET A 57 3.04 11.24 -21.11
C MET A 57 2.46 10.03 -21.88
N GLN A 58 3.29 9.31 -22.63
CA GLN A 58 2.87 8.08 -23.30
C GLN A 58 2.44 6.99 -22.31
N ALA A 59 3.18 6.81 -21.21
CA ALA A 59 2.82 5.85 -20.17
C ALA A 59 1.47 6.18 -19.51
N LEU A 60 1.19 7.47 -19.28
CA LEU A 60 -0.09 7.94 -18.75
C LEU A 60 -1.23 7.65 -19.73
N PHE A 61 -1.06 7.95 -21.03
CA PHE A 61 -2.09 7.62 -22.04
C PHE A 61 -2.39 6.12 -22.09
N HIS A 62 -1.36 5.27 -22.07
CA HIS A 62 -1.56 3.82 -22.02
C HIS A 62 -2.25 3.34 -20.73
N ALA A 63 -2.03 4.01 -19.60
CA ALA A 63 -2.78 3.71 -18.38
C ALA A 63 -4.26 4.04 -18.57
N PHE A 64 -4.58 5.24 -19.07
CA PHE A 64 -5.95 5.70 -19.29
C PHE A 64 -6.71 4.92 -20.35
N GLU A 65 -6.03 4.29 -21.30
CA GLU A 65 -6.63 3.36 -22.27
C GLU A 65 -7.29 2.16 -21.56
N LYS A 66 -6.70 1.68 -20.45
CA LYS A 66 -7.24 0.56 -19.68
C LYS A 66 -8.35 0.98 -18.73
N HIS A 67 -8.29 2.20 -18.20
CA HIS A 67 -9.29 2.70 -17.26
C HIS A 67 -9.45 4.21 -17.35
N GLN A 68 -10.71 4.66 -17.46
CA GLN A 68 -11.06 6.06 -17.66
C GLN A 68 -10.64 6.98 -16.51
N TYR A 69 -10.66 6.46 -15.28
CA TYR A 69 -10.49 7.25 -14.05
C TYR A 69 -9.38 6.66 -13.18
N TYR A 70 -8.37 7.44 -12.84
CA TYR A 70 -7.32 6.97 -11.93
C TYR A 70 -7.13 7.88 -10.72
N ARG A 71 -6.75 7.29 -9.58
CA ARG A 71 -6.24 8.08 -8.46
C ARG A 71 -4.76 8.38 -8.68
N LEU A 72 -4.29 9.50 -8.11
CA LEU A 72 -2.89 9.90 -8.20
C LEU A 72 -1.92 8.83 -7.65
N GLN A 73 -2.32 8.13 -6.59
CA GLN A 73 -1.50 7.06 -5.99
C GLN A 73 -1.32 5.86 -6.92
N ASP A 74 -2.36 5.51 -7.67
CA ASP A 74 -2.33 4.38 -8.60
C ASP A 74 -1.43 4.71 -9.81
N LEU A 75 -1.52 5.94 -10.32
CA LEU A 75 -0.63 6.44 -11.37
C LEU A 75 0.83 6.49 -10.92
N GLN A 76 1.09 6.93 -9.68
CA GLN A 76 2.43 6.92 -9.09
C GLN A 76 3.05 5.51 -9.09
N GLN A 77 2.27 4.49 -8.73
CA GLN A 77 2.72 3.10 -8.70
C GLN A 77 2.92 2.53 -10.11
N LEU A 78 2.05 2.86 -11.06
CA LEU A 78 2.15 2.41 -12.44
C LEU A 78 3.37 3.01 -13.16
N THR A 79 3.61 4.31 -12.98
CA THR A 79 4.70 5.00 -13.67
C THR A 79 6.02 4.92 -12.91
N GLN A 80 6.00 4.55 -11.62
CA GLN A 80 7.17 4.61 -10.73
C GLN A 80 7.84 5.99 -10.82
N GLN A 81 7.04 7.06 -10.72
CA GLN A 81 7.52 8.45 -10.79
C GLN A 81 7.06 9.22 -9.54
N PRO A 82 7.78 10.27 -9.12
CA PRO A 82 7.35 11.08 -7.97
C PRO A 82 5.97 11.71 -8.20
N ALA A 83 5.11 11.70 -7.17
CA ALA A 83 3.74 12.22 -7.25
C ALA A 83 3.64 13.69 -7.69
N GLY A 84 4.64 14.51 -7.33
CA GLY A 84 4.72 15.91 -7.77
C GLY A 84 4.85 16.02 -9.30
N TYR A 85 5.73 15.20 -9.89
CA TYR A 85 5.99 15.23 -11.33
C TYR A 85 4.83 14.67 -12.14
N VAL A 86 4.21 13.59 -11.66
CA VAL A 86 2.99 13.04 -12.26
C VAL A 86 1.86 14.07 -12.22
N LYS A 87 1.71 14.79 -11.10
CA LYS A 87 0.68 15.83 -10.94
C LYS A 87 0.90 17.01 -11.90
N GLU A 88 2.14 17.45 -12.09
CA GLU A 88 2.47 18.52 -13.06
C GLU A 88 2.02 18.15 -14.48
N LEU A 89 2.31 16.93 -14.94
CA LEU A 89 1.86 16.51 -16.27
C LEU A 89 0.34 16.30 -16.33
N LEU A 90 -0.26 15.74 -15.28
CA LEU A 90 -1.71 15.58 -15.21
C LEU A 90 -2.44 16.92 -15.25
N THR A 91 -1.90 18.00 -14.70
CA THR A 91 -2.53 19.33 -14.82
C THR A 91 -2.58 19.85 -16.26
N GLU A 92 -1.68 19.38 -17.14
CA GLU A 92 -1.65 19.75 -18.54
C GLU A 92 -2.67 18.94 -19.35
N ILE A 93 -2.70 17.60 -19.17
CA ILE A 93 -3.46 16.67 -20.02
C ILE A 93 -4.80 16.17 -19.44
N ALA A 94 -5.00 16.26 -18.12
CA ALA A 94 -6.12 15.65 -17.41
C ALA A 94 -6.93 16.67 -16.58
N VAL A 95 -8.13 16.27 -16.19
CA VAL A 95 -9.04 17.02 -15.31
C VAL A 95 -9.14 16.30 -13.97
N TYR A 96 -9.09 17.06 -12.89
CA TYR A 96 -9.28 16.54 -11.54
C TYR A 96 -10.75 16.58 -11.15
N ASN A 97 -11.35 15.42 -10.87
CA ASN A 97 -12.74 15.32 -10.48
C ASN A 97 -12.90 15.48 -8.96
N THR A 98 -13.69 16.46 -8.53
CA THR A 98 -14.01 16.75 -7.12
C THR A 98 -15.36 16.18 -6.68
N ALA A 99 -16.21 15.79 -7.64
CA ALA A 99 -17.56 15.33 -7.38
C ALA A 99 -17.62 13.78 -7.23
N PRO A 100 -18.50 13.26 -6.36
CA PRO A 100 -18.87 11.84 -6.40
C PRO A 100 -19.49 11.49 -7.76
N PRO A 101 -19.33 10.27 -8.29
CA PRO A 101 -18.73 9.06 -7.69
C PRO A 101 -17.20 8.94 -7.82
N HIS A 102 -16.56 9.77 -8.64
CA HIS A 102 -15.12 9.69 -8.96
C HIS A 102 -14.28 10.77 -8.25
N LYS A 103 -14.65 11.08 -6.99
CA LYS A 103 -13.97 12.11 -6.19
C LYS A 103 -12.48 11.77 -6.03
N SER A 104 -11.64 12.77 -6.24
CA SER A 104 -10.18 12.67 -6.16
C SER A 104 -9.54 11.78 -7.24
N MET A 105 -10.26 11.53 -8.33
CA MET A 105 -9.73 10.84 -9.52
C MET A 105 -9.38 11.86 -10.61
N TRP A 106 -8.46 11.47 -11.47
CA TRP A 106 -8.09 12.16 -12.70
C TRP A 106 -8.73 11.46 -13.88
N GLU A 107 -9.22 12.24 -14.83
CA GLU A 107 -9.68 11.76 -16.14
C GLU A 107 -8.97 12.53 -17.25
N LEU A 108 -8.72 11.89 -18.39
CA LEU A 108 -8.19 12.60 -19.55
C LEU A 108 -9.19 13.66 -20.03
N LYS A 109 -8.66 14.83 -20.40
CA LYS A 109 -9.43 15.85 -21.11
C LYS A 109 -10.02 15.25 -22.39
N PRO A 110 -11.25 15.64 -22.78
CA PRO A 110 -11.89 15.12 -23.98
C PRO A 110 -11.07 15.38 -25.25
N GLU A 111 -10.34 16.50 -25.30
CA GLU A 111 -9.40 16.86 -26.37
C GLU A 111 -8.32 15.79 -26.61
N TYR A 112 -7.94 15.07 -25.55
CA TYR A 112 -6.89 14.05 -25.61
C TYR A 112 -7.45 12.62 -25.71
N ARG A 113 -8.78 12.43 -25.61
CA ARG A 113 -9.40 11.11 -25.78
C ARG A 113 -9.34 10.63 -27.24
N ASP A 114 -9.26 11.55 -28.19
CA ASP A 114 -9.28 11.28 -29.63
C ASP A 114 -7.89 11.22 -30.30
N TYR A 115 -6.80 11.07 -29.53
CA TYR A 115 -5.47 10.79 -30.10
C TYR A 115 -5.34 9.38 -30.74
N ALA A 116 -6.47 8.69 -30.94
CA ALA A 116 -6.53 7.47 -31.74
C ALA A 116 -6.38 7.71 -33.26
N VAL A 117 -6.34 8.96 -33.73
CA VAL A 117 -6.26 9.26 -35.18
C VAL A 117 -5.10 10.19 -35.53
N GLN A 118 -3.87 9.73 -35.33
CA GLN A 118 -2.75 10.08 -36.22
C GLN A 118 -1.94 8.80 -36.42
N LYS A 119 -2.24 8.12 -37.52
CA LYS A 119 -1.60 6.88 -37.96
C LYS A 119 -0.42 7.21 -38.86
#